data_AF-A0A4Y8LU26-F1
#
_entry.id   AF-A0A4Y8LU26-F1
#
_cell.length_a   1.000
_cell.length_b   1.000
_cell.length_c   1.000
_cell.angle_alpha   90.00
_cell.angle_beta   90.00
_cell.angle_gamma   90.00
#
_symmetry.space_group_name_H-M   'P 1'
#
loop_
_entity.id
_entity.type
_entity.pdbx_description
1 polymer ?
#
loop_
_entity_poly.entity_id
_entity_poly.type
_entity_poly.pdbx_seq_one_letter_code
_entity_poly.pdbx_strand_id
1 'polypeptide(L)' 'MDRTYRCSCGFHAHRDRVGAINIMRQPMADGNNLSA' A
#
# COMPACT_ATOMS: atom_id res chain seq x y z
N MET A 1 3.19 -15.57 12.94
CA MET A 1 2.08 -14.83 12.28
C MET A 1 2.53 -14.52 10.87
N ASP A 2 1.88 -15.13 9.89
CA ASP A 2 2.24 -15.03 8.47
C ASP A 2 1.98 -13.58 7.99
N ARG A 3 3.03 -12.76 7.91
CA ARG A 3 2.96 -11.34 7.51
C ARG A 3 3.01 -11.15 5.99
N THR A 4 2.70 -12.20 5.24
CA THR A 4 2.68 -12.24 3.78
C THR A 4 1.27 -11.92 3.28
N TYR A 5 1.23 -11.07 2.26
CA TYR A 5 0.07 -10.76 1.45
C TYR A 5 0.00 -11.74 0.28
N ARG A 6 -1.15 -12.38 0.11
CA ARG A 6 -1.49 -13.26 -1.03
C ARG A 6 -2.55 -12.62 -1.90
N CYS A 7 -2.20 -12.35 -3.15
CA CYS A 7 -3.15 -12.00 -4.19
C CYS A 7 -3.67 -13.27 -4.86
N SER A 8 -4.96 -13.29 -5.19
CA SER A 8 -5.56 -14.30 -6.08
C SER A 8 -4.89 -14.33 -7.47
N CYS A 9 -4.26 -13.22 -7.87
CA CYS A 9 -3.46 -13.10 -9.08
C CYS A 9 -2.09 -13.82 -9.04
N GLY A 10 -1.76 -14.51 -7.94
CA GLY A 10 -0.48 -15.22 -7.77
C GLY A 10 0.64 -14.38 -7.15
N PHE A 11 0.41 -13.09 -6.91
CA PHE A 11 1.38 -12.22 -6.24
C PHE A 11 1.46 -12.54 -4.74
N HIS A 12 2.69 -12.74 -4.26
CA HIS A 12 2.95 -13.12 -2.88
C HIS A 12 4.14 -12.30 -2.35
N ALA A 13 3.90 -11.43 -1.36
CA ALA A 13 4.93 -10.55 -0.82
C ALA A 13 4.63 -10.20 0.63
N HIS A 14 5.63 -9.78 1.40
CA HIS A 14 5.40 -9.29 2.76
C HIS A 14 4.51 -8.03 2.75
N ARG A 15 3.63 -7.87 3.75
CA ARG A 15 2.71 -6.73 3.85
C ARG A 15 3.42 -5.37 3.89
N ASP A 16 4.60 -5.31 4.48
CA ASP A 16 5.44 -4.10 4.48
C ASP A 16 5.81 -3.66 3.06
N ARG A 17 6.20 -4.61 2.19
CA ARG A 17 6.51 -4.34 0.78
C ARG A 17 5.28 -3.84 0.03
N VAL A 18 4.11 -4.43 0.29
CA VAL A 18 2.84 -3.96 -0.29
C VAL A 18 2.51 -2.54 0.19
N GLY A 19 2.74 -2.24 1.47
CA GLY A 19 2.58 -0.91 2.05
C GLY A 19 3.48 0.13 1.37
N ALA A 20 4.78 -0.16 1.22
CA ALA A 20 5.72 0.72 0.53
C ALA A 20 5.33 0.98 -0.93
N ILE A 21 4.90 -0.06 -1.66
CA ILE A 21 4.39 0.09 -3.03
C ILE A 21 3.13 0.97 -3.04
N ASN A 22 2.22 0.77 -2.09
CA ASN A 22 0.99 1.56 -1.99
C ASN A 22 1.29 3.04 -1.70
N ILE A 23 2.27 3.34 -0.83
CA ILE A 23 2.70 4.71 -0.54
C ILE A 23 3.35 5.35 -1.78
N MET A 24 4.26 4.64 -2.46
CA MET A 24 4.89 5.15 -3.69
C MET A 24 3.90 5.37 -4.84
N ARG A 25 2.84 4.55 -4.90
CA ARG A 25 1.79 4.63 -5.92
C ARG A 25 0.69 5.61 -5.59
N GLN A 26 0.55 6.02 -4.33
CA GLN A 26 -0.37 7.09 -3.99
C GLN A 26 0.16 8.35 -4.68
N PRO A 27 -0.61 8.98 -5.58
CA PRO A 27 -0.30 10.34 -5.97
C PRO A 27 -0.22 11.14 -4.67
N MET A 28 0.85 11.93 -4.50
CA MET A 28 0.90 12.92 -3.41
C MET A 28 -0.42 13.65 -3.50
N ALA A 29 -1.26 13.52 -2.47
CA ALA A 29 -2.58 14.10 -2.47
C ALA A 29 -2.42 15.56 -2.88
N ASP A 30 -2.88 15.91 -4.08
CA ASP A 30 -3.03 17.29 -4.49
C ASP A 30 -3.89 17.92 -3.40
N GLY A 31 -3.28 18.89 -2.70
CA GLY A 31 -3.65 19.25 -1.35
C GLY A 31 -5.09 19.75 -1.26
N ASN A 32 -6.02 18.88 -0.92
CA ASN A 32 -7.30 19.29 -0.34
C ASN A 32 -7.23 19.04 1.16
N ASN A 33 -6.70 20.05 1.83
CA ASN A 33 -6.78 20.36 3.24
C ASN A 33 -8.24 20.32 3.75
N LEU A 34 -8.74 19.12 4.04
CA LEU A 34 -9.87 18.99 4.96
C LEU A 34 -9.35 19.35 6.35
N SER A 35 -9.58 20.61 6.71
CA SER A 35 -9.30 21.23 8.00
C SER A 35 -9.61 20.29 9.17
N ALA A 36 -8.66 20.20 10.10
CA ALA A 36 -8.85 19.60 11.42
C ALA A 36 -9.77 20.46 12.29
#